data_AF-A0A2G6G2I9-F1
#
_entry.id   AF-A0A2G6G2I9-F1
#
_cell.length_a   1.000
_cell.length_b   1.000
_cell.length_c   1.000
_cell.angle_alpha   90.00
_cell.angle_beta   90.00
_cell.angle_gamma   90.00
#
_symmetry.space_group_name_H-M   'P 1'
#
loop_
_entity.id
_entity.type
_entity.pdbx_description
1 polymer ?
#
loop_
_entity_poly.entity_id
_entity_poly.type
_entity_poly.pdbx_seq_one_letter_code
_entity_poly.pdbx_strand_id
1 'polypeptide(L)' 'LREIGTVITPGLGFGSGGEGWFRISLTADDEAIAEGARRLAGWK' A
#
# COMPACT_ATOMS: atom_id res chain seq x y z
N LEU A 1 -5.93 -0.18 6.47
CA LEU A 1 -6.44 0.57 5.29
C LEU A 1 -7.20 1.83 5.69
N ARG A 2 -8.29 1.73 6.47
CA ARG A 2 -9.17 2.87 6.77
C ARG A 2 -8.54 3.98 7.62
N GLU A 3 -7.58 3.65 8.47
CA GLU A 3 -6.98 4.62 9.41
C GLU A 3 -6.00 5.59 8.76
N ILE A 4 -5.33 5.19 7.67
CA ILE A 4 -4.24 5.94 7.03
C ILE A 4 -4.65 6.52 5.67
N GLY A 5 -5.90 6.35 5.26
CA GLY A 5 -6.40 6.86 3.97
C GLY A 5 -5.62 6.35 2.75
N THR A 6 -5.09 5.12 2.81
CA THR A 6 -4.31 4.49 1.74
C THR A 6 -4.83 3.07 1.49
N VAL A 7 -5.01 2.71 0.22
CA VAL A 7 -5.42 1.35 -0.21
C VAL A 7 -4.18 0.59 -0.69
N ILE A 8 -3.94 -0.58 -0.11
CA ILE A 8 -2.90 -1.53 -0.55
C ILE A 8 -3.54 -2.90 -0.81
N THR A 9 -2.89 -3.72 -1.64
CA THR A 9 -3.34 -5.10 -1.88
C THR A 9 -2.55 -6.05 -0.98
N PRO A 10 -3.19 -6.84 -0.10
CA PRO A 10 -2.49 -7.86 0.69
C PRO A 10 -1.81 -8.90 -0.21
N GLY A 11 -0.58 -9.28 0.13
CA GLY A 11 0.22 -10.23 -0.64
C GLY A 11 -0.37 -11.64 -0.66
N LEU A 12 -1.09 -12.04 0.38
CA LEU A 12 -1.79 -13.34 0.45
C LEU A 12 -2.74 -13.56 -0.75
N GLY A 13 -3.30 -12.49 -1.32
CA GLY A 13 -4.13 -12.58 -2.54
C GLY A 13 -3.38 -13.08 -3.78
N PHE A 14 -2.04 -13.11 -3.75
CA PHE A 14 -1.17 -13.62 -4.82
C PHE A 14 -0.61 -15.02 -4.51
N GLY A 15 -1.04 -15.66 -3.43
CA GLY A 15 -0.61 -16.99 -2.99
C GLY A 15 0.08 -16.99 -1.62
N SER A 16 0.35 -18.18 -1.08
CA SER A 16 0.92 -18.35 0.27
C SER A 16 2.29 -17.69 0.44
N GLY A 17 3.08 -17.58 -0.64
CA GLY A 17 4.37 -16.87 -0.62
C GLY A 17 4.26 -15.36 -0.40
N GLY A 18 3.06 -14.78 -0.50
CA GLY A 18 2.80 -13.36 -0.25
C GLY A 18 2.33 -13.05 1.18
N GLU A 19 2.24 -14.04 2.06
CA GLU A 19 1.91 -13.82 3.48
C GLU A 19 2.95 -12.89 4.14
N GLY A 20 2.49 -11.91 4.92
CA GLY A 20 3.36 -10.87 5.50
C GLY A 20 3.82 -9.77 4.53
N TRP A 21 3.47 -9.84 3.24
CA TRP A 21 3.80 -8.83 2.24
C TRP A 21 2.57 -8.08 1.74
N PHE A 22 2.79 -6.97 1.03
CA PHE A 22 1.74 -6.24 0.33
C PHE A 22 2.28 -5.67 -1.00
N ARG A 23 1.35 -5.33 -1.89
CA ARG A 23 1.66 -4.72 -3.20
C ARG A 23 1.14 -3.29 -3.25
N ILE A 24 1.97 -2.40 -3.80
CA ILE A 24 1.60 -1.02 -4.17
C ILE A 24 1.40 -0.94 -5.69
N SER A 25 0.33 -0.29 -6.14
CA SER A 25 0.15 0.05 -7.55
C SER A 25 0.80 1.39 -7.85
N LEU A 26 1.51 1.48 -8.98
CA LEU A 26 2.12 2.73 -9.48
C LEU A 26 1.32 3.33 -10.65
N THR A 27 0.07 2.90 -10.84
CA THR A 27 -0.81 3.34 -11.93
C THR A 27 -1.67 4.54 -11.55
N ALA A 28 -1.19 5.38 -10.64
CA ALA A 28 -1.81 6.63 -10.21
C ALA A 28 -0.82 7.77 -10.46
N ASP A 29 -1.28 9.01 -10.43
CA ASP A 29 -0.41 10.16 -10.65
C ASP A 29 0.67 10.26 -9.55
N ASP A 30 1.84 10.80 -9.90
CA ASP A 30 3.01 10.86 -9.02
C ASP A 30 2.71 11.52 -7.67
N GLU A 31 1.87 12.56 -7.66
CA GLU A 31 1.44 13.25 -6.44
C GLU A 31 0.66 12.33 -5.49
N ALA A 32 -0.21 11.48 -6.04
CA ALA A 32 -1.00 10.53 -5.26
C ALA A 32 -0.12 9.41 -4.70
N ILE A 33 0.84 8.92 -5.48
CA ILE A 33 1.83 7.92 -5.03
C ILE A 33 2.69 8.50 -3.90
N ALA A 34 3.21 9.72 -4.08
CA ALA A 34 4.03 10.39 -3.08
C ALA A 34 3.25 10.64 -1.77
N GLU A 35 1.97 11.00 -1.86
CA GLU A 35 1.11 11.18 -0.69
C GLU A 35 0.85 9.86 0.04
N GLY A 36 0.52 8.79 -0.67
CA GLY A 36 0.37 7.47 -0.07
C GLY A 36 1.64 7.00 0.65
N ALA A 37 2.81 7.22 0.04
CA ALA A 37 4.10 6.90 0.65
C ALA A 37 4.37 7.71 1.94
N ARG A 38 4.06 9.02 1.95
CA ARG A 38 4.17 9.86 3.16
C ARG A 38 3.27 9.38 4.29
N ARG A 39 2.02 9.02 3.99
CA ARG A 39 1.07 8.48 4.98
C ARG A 39 1.56 7.17 5.58
N LEU A 40 2.10 6.28 4.75
CA LEU A 40 2.70 5.02 5.22
C LEU A 40 3.92 5.25 6.09
N ALA A 41 4.81 6.18 5.73
CA ALA A 41 6.00 6.49 6.51
C ALA A 41 5.69 7.08 7.91
N GLY A 42 4.56 7.78 8.05
CA GLY A 42 4.09 8.32 9.32
C GLY A 42 3.24 7.36 10.16
N TRP A 43 2.95 6.16 9.65
CA TRP A 43 2.10 5.19 10.35
C TRP A 43 2.89 4.52 11.50
N LYS A 44 2.28 4.50 12.69
CA LYS A 44 2.79 3.85 13.91
C LYS A 44 1.86 2.73 14.33
#